data_AF-A0A537SL31-F1
#
_entry.id   AF-A0A537SL31-F1
#
_cell.length_a   1.000
_cell.length_b   1.000
_cell.length_c   1.000
_cell.angle_alpha   90.00
_cell.angle_beta   90.00
_cell.angle_gamma   90.00
#
_symmetry.space_group_name_H-M   'P 1'
#
loop_
_entity.id
_entity.type
_entity.pdbx_description
1 polymer ?
#
loop_
_entity_poly.entity_id
_entity_poly.type
_entity_poly.pdbx_seq_one_letter_code
_entity_poly.pdbx_strand_id
1 'polypeptide(L)' 'MKPEIHPNYHTITVVMTDGTEYQTRSTWGKEGDKLNLDIDSKS' A
#
# COMPACT_ATOMS: atom_id res chain seq x y z
N MET A 1 -16.69 7.30 -5.06
CA MET A 1 -16.63 6.57 -6.33
C MET A 1 -17.67 7.11 -7.29
N LYS A 2 -17.31 8.16 -8.02
CA LYS A 2 -17.97 8.53 -9.28
C LYS A 2 -17.27 7.75 -10.40
N PRO A 3 -18.01 7.18 -11.36
CA PRO A 3 -17.38 6.56 -12.53
C PRO A 3 -16.46 7.58 -13.22
N GLU A 4 -15.33 7.11 -13.75
CA GLU A 4 -14.41 7.83 -14.65
C GLU A 4 -13.42 8.85 -14.07
N ILE A 5 -13.54 9.27 -12.80
CA ILE A 5 -12.62 10.27 -12.19
C ILE A 5 -11.87 9.78 -10.95
N HIS A 6 -11.98 8.50 -10.59
CA HIS A 6 -11.32 7.96 -9.40
C HIS A 6 -10.02 7.24 -9.80
N PRO A 7 -8.91 7.46 -9.08
CA PRO A 7 -7.70 6.65 -9.25
C PRO A 7 -8.03 5.18 -9.05
N ASN A 8 -7.36 4.30 -9.81
CA ASN A 8 -7.50 2.87 -9.63
C ASN A 8 -7.00 2.48 -8.23
N TYR A 9 -7.93 2.21 -7.32
CA TYR A 9 -7.62 1.57 -6.06
C TYR A 9 -7.13 0.16 -6.37
N HIS A 10 -5.94 -0.15 -5.89
CA HIS A 10 -5.36 -1.48 -6.03
C HIS A 10 -4.83 -1.94 -4.67
N THR A 11 -4.68 -3.25 -4.53
CA THR A 11 -4.10 -3.82 -3.32
C THR A 11 -2.59 -3.65 -3.41
N ILE A 12 -2.00 -3.01 -2.40
CA ILE A 12 -0.56 -2.96 -2.21
C ILE A 12 -0.15 -3.84 -1.04
N THR A 13 1.07 -4.35 -1.12
CA THR A 13 1.70 -5.08 -0.01
C THR A 13 2.60 -4.11 0.71
N VAL A 14 2.28 -3.81 1.96
CA VAL A 14 3.09 -2.95 2.81
C VAL A 14 3.98 -3.83 3.66
N VAL A 15 5.29 -3.70 3.49
CA VAL A 15 6.31 -4.41 4.25
C VAL A 15 6.72 -3.52 5.41
N MET A 16 6.46 -3.97 6.63
CA MET A 16 6.90 -3.29 7.85
C MET A 16 8.37 -3.64 8.14
N THR A 17 9.04 -2.79 8.92
CA THR A 17 10.45 -2.97 9.33
C THR A 17 10.70 -4.26 10.13
N ASP A 18 9.66 -4.82 10.75
CA ASP A 18 9.67 -6.08 11.49
C ASP A 18 9.57 -7.33 10.57
N GLY A 19 9.45 -7.12 9.25
CA GLY A 19 9.27 -8.19 8.26
C GLY A 19 7.82 -8.68 8.13
N THR A 20 6.88 -8.07 8.85
CA THR A 20 5.46 -8.34 8.68
C THR A 20 4.92 -7.63 7.44
N GLU A 21 4.29 -8.38 6.55
CA GLU A 21 3.63 -7.85 5.36
C GLU A 21 2.13 -7.72 5.62
N TYR A 22 1.54 -6.54 5.40
CA TYR A 22 0.09 -6.39 5.42
C TYR A 22 -0.42 -5.81 4.11
N GLN A 23 -1.57 -6.33 3.67
CA GLN A 23 -2.21 -5.90 2.43
C GLN A 23 -3.20 -4.79 2.75
N THR A 24 -3.03 -3.64 2.11
CA THR A 24 -3.98 -2.54 2.21
C THR A 24 -4.41 -2.07 0.82
N ARG A 25 -5.67 -1.65 0.69
CA ARG A 25 -6.16 -1.04 -0.55
C ARG A 25 -5.70 0.41 -0.56
N SER A 26 -4.78 0.72 -1.47
CA SER A 26 -4.25 2.07 -1.65
C SER A 26 -4.37 2.48 -3.11
N THR A 27 -4.28 3.79 -3.37
CA THR A 27 -4.11 4.32 -4.73
C THR A 27 -2.64 4.55 -5.06
N TRP A 28 -1.73 4.11 -4.18
CA TRP A 28 -0.30 4.35 -4.27
C TRP A 28 0.41 3.21 -5.00
N GLY A 29 1.18 3.51 -6.03
CA GLY A 29 1.95 2.51 -6.78
C GLY A 29 1.15 1.82 -7.89
N LYS A 30 1.41 0.51 -8.07
CA LYS A 30 0.72 -0.37 -9.01
C LYS A 30 0.21 -1.61 -8.28
N GLU A 31 -0.69 -2.36 -8.92
CA GLU A 31 -1.22 -3.61 -8.37
C GLU A 31 -0.08 -4.61 -8.11
N GLY A 32 0.11 -4.99 -6.84
CA GLY A 32 1.19 -5.90 -6.41
C GLY A 32 2.52 -5.23 -6.04
N ASP A 33 2.58 -3.89 -6.00
CA ASP A 33 3.77 -3.17 -5.56
C ASP A 33 4.04 -3.39 -4.06
N LYS A 34 5.33 -3.46 -3.69
CA LYS A 34 5.80 -3.68 -2.32
C LYS A 34 6.29 -2.37 -1.74
N LEU A 35 5.46 -1.72 -0.92
CA LEU A 35 5.83 -0.53 -0.19
C LEU A 35 6.64 -0.95 1.05
N ASN A 36 7.96 -0.77 1.00
CA ASN A 36 8.83 -1.01 2.15
C ASN A 36 8.88 0.25 3.03
N LEU A 37 8.44 0.15 4.29
CA LEU A 37 8.58 1.25 5.24
C LEU A 37 10.00 1.26 5.81
N ASP A 38 10.66 2.41 5.73
CA ASP A 38 11.97 2.64 6.35
C ASP A 38 11.84 2.96 7.86
N ILE A 39 10.73 3.59 8.24
CA ILE A 39 10.40 3.98 9.62
C ILE A 39 8.94 3.60 9.88
N ASP A 40 8.69 2.86 10.96
CA ASP A 40 7.36 2.45 11.42
C ASP A 40 7.05 3.10 12.79
N SER A 41 5.77 3.27 13.13
CA SER A 41 5.29 3.97 14.34
C SER A 41 5.67 3.29 15.67
N LYS A 42 6.36 2.14 15.61
CA LYS A 42 7.00 1.47 16.75
C LYS A 42 8.38 2.04 17.13
N SER A 43 8.88 3.07 16.45
CA SER A 43 10.14 3.75 16.79
C SER A 43 9.96 5.25 16.98
#